data_AF-A0A378ARK6-F1
#
_entry.id   AF-A0A378ARK6-F1
#
_cell.length_a   1.000
_cell.length_b   1.000
_cell.length_c   1.000
_cell.angle_alpha   90.00
_cell.angle_beta   90.00
_cell.angle_gamma   90.00
#
_symmetry.space_group_name_H-M   'P 1'
#
loop_
_entity.id
_entity.type
_entity.pdbx_description
1 polymer ?
#
loop_
_entity_poly.entity_id
_entity_poly.type
_entity_poly.pdbx_seq_one_letter_code
_entity_poly.pdbx_strand_id
1 'polypeptide(L)' 'MIRQAESYYVDSNMFLNLPEKVGFVFTTKELAKATKMSHILVKKKHIELLSFENPQSVQPQPEINEQNKPSINL' A
#
# COMPACT_ATOMS: atom_id res chain seq x y z
N MET A 1 -15.81 44.47 13.57
CA MET A 1 -15.76 43.42 14.61
C MET A 1 -15.64 42.10 13.87
N ILE A 2 -14.45 41.49 13.84
CA ILE A 2 -14.22 40.20 13.18
C ILE A 2 -14.92 39.12 14.00
N ARG A 3 -15.76 38.31 13.35
CA ARG A 3 -16.49 37.25 14.05
C ARG A 3 -15.47 36.17 14.39
N GLN A 4 -15.35 35.80 15.67
CA GLN A 4 -14.42 34.75 16.11
C GLN A 4 -14.51 33.47 15.25
N ALA A 5 -15.70 33.12 14.74
CA ALA A 5 -15.90 32.01 13.81
C ALA A 5 -15.05 32.12 12.53
N GLU A 6 -14.84 33.31 11.98
CA GLU A 6 -14.01 33.53 10.78
C GLU A 6 -12.52 33.23 11.07
N SER A 7 -12.10 33.34 12.33
CA SER A 7 -10.75 32.95 12.76
C SER A 7 -10.58 31.43 12.90
N TYR A 8 -11.67 30.65 12.89
CA TYR A 8 -11.63 29.19 13.09
C TYR A 8 -11.72 28.36 11.81
N TYR A 9 -12.11 28.98 10.69
CA TYR A 9 -12.30 28.29 9.42
C TYR A 9 -11.42 28.89 8.33
N VAL A 10 -10.85 28.03 7.51
CA VAL A 10 -10.14 28.45 6.30
C VAL A 10 -11.18 28.69 5.22
N ASP A 11 -11.25 29.91 4.69
CA ASP A 11 -12.14 30.25 3.60
C ASP A 11 -11.53 29.89 2.22
N SER A 12 -12.34 29.95 1.17
CA SER A 12 -11.87 29.70 -0.20
C SER A 12 -10.82 30.71 -0.66
N ASN A 13 -10.89 31.97 -0.22
CA ASN A 13 -9.95 33.00 -0.61
C ASN A 13 -8.55 32.76 -0.02
N MET A 14 -8.46 32.18 1.17
CA MET A 14 -7.23 31.78 1.83
C MET A 14 -6.53 30.67 1.04
N PHE A 15 -7.27 29.74 0.42
CA PHE A 15 -6.71 28.74 -0.50
C PHE A 15 -6.26 29.36 -1.83
N LEU A 16 -6.97 30.36 -2.35
CA LEU A 16 -6.62 31.00 -3.61
C LEU A 16 -5.37 31.89 -3.51
N ASN A 17 -5.10 32.46 -2.34
CA ASN A 17 -3.92 33.30 -2.09
C ASN A 17 -2.71 32.51 -1.58
N LEU A 18 -2.77 31.19 -1.66
CA LEU A 18 -1.80 30.32 -1.00
C LEU A 18 -0.55 30.16 -1.88
N PRO A 19 0.66 30.40 -1.34
CA PRO A 19 1.89 30.26 -2.12
C PRO A 19 2.15 28.81 -2.55
N GLU A 20 2.96 28.63 -3.59
CA GLU A 20 3.36 27.31 -4.05
C GLU A 20 4.03 26.51 -2.90
N LYS A 21 3.63 25.24 -2.73
CA LYS A 21 4.14 24.32 -1.69
C LYS A 21 3.85 24.78 -0.26
N VAL A 22 2.77 25.52 -0.02
CA VAL A 22 2.22 25.76 1.31
C VAL A 22 0.85 25.05 1.38
N GLY A 23 0.40 24.70 2.57
CA GLY A 23 -0.95 24.16 2.79
C GLY A 23 -1.39 24.36 4.23
N PHE A 24 -2.66 24.11 4.54
CA PHE A 24 -3.16 24.16 5.92
C PHE A 24 -3.17 22.77 6.55
N VAL A 25 -2.67 22.66 7.77
CA VAL A 25 -2.74 21.45 8.58
C VAL A 25 -3.82 21.64 9.64
N PHE A 26 -4.78 20.72 9.66
CA PHE A 26 -5.85 20.66 10.63
C PHE A 26 -5.51 19.66 11.72
N THR A 27 -5.61 20.08 12.98
CA THR A 27 -5.41 19.21 14.14
C THR A 27 -6.65 19.25 15.01
N THR A 28 -6.84 18.24 15.86
CA THR A 28 -8.01 18.15 16.73
C THR A 28 -7.96 19.13 17.92
N LYS A 29 -6.78 19.70 18.21
CA LYS A 29 -6.55 20.54 19.39
C LYS A 29 -6.27 22.00 19.05
N GLU A 30 -5.79 22.28 17.85
CA GLU A 30 -5.34 23.60 17.45
C GLU A 30 -6.01 24.08 16.17
N LEU A 31 -6.05 25.40 16.03
CA LEU A 31 -6.49 26.06 14.82
C LEU A 31 -5.68 25.58 13.61
N ALA A 32 -6.32 25.57 12.43
CA ALA A 32 -5.65 25.32 11.17
C ALA A 32 -4.46 26.27 10.99
N LYS A 33 -3.26 25.70 10.79
CA LYS A 33 -2.03 26.47 10.61
C LYS A 33 -1.50 26.27 9.20
N ALA A 34 -1.06 27.36 8.58
CA ALA A 34 -0.33 27.28 7.31
C ALA A 34 1.05 26.64 7.57
N THR A 35 1.38 25.63 6.78
CA THR A 35 2.64 24.89 6.86
C THR A 35 3.25 24.78 5.47
N LYS A 36 4.59 24.86 5.43
CA LYS A 36 5.35 24.65 4.20
C LYS A 36 5.44 23.15 3.94
N MET A 37 4.95 22.73 2.78
CA MET A 37 5.12 21.38 2.29
C MET A 37 6.49 21.29 1.60
N SER A 38 7.25 20.25 1.93
CA SER A 38 8.52 19.98 1.28
C SER A 38 8.53 18.55 0.79
N HIS A 39 9.17 18.33 -0.35
CA HIS A 39 9.36 16.97 -0.85
C HIS A 39 10.39 16.28 0.03
N ILE A 40 10.02 15.11 0.53
CA ILE A 40 10.96 14.23 1.21
C ILE A 40 11.70 13.46 0.12
N LEU A 41 13.03 13.63 0.06
CA LEU A 41 13.88 12.85 -0.84
C LEU A 41 13.95 11.42 -0.32
N VAL A 42 13.38 10.48 -1.06
CA VAL A 42 13.36 9.05 -0.69
C VAL A 42 14.21 8.23 -1.65
N LYS A 43 14.96 7.27 -1.10
CA LYS A 43 15.64 6.24 -1.91
C LYS A 43 14.69 5.07 -2.10
N LYS A 44 14.37 4.74 -3.35
CA LYS A 44 13.61 3.54 -3.67
C LYS A 44 14.44 2.31 -3.29
N LYS A 45 13.84 1.38 -2.54
CA LYS A 45 14.44 0.08 -2.23
C LYS A 45 13.48 -1.01 -2.70
N HIS A 46 14.02 -2.05 -3.32
CA HIS A 46 13.25 -3.24 -3.64
C HIS A 46 12.87 -3.96 -2.34
N ILE A 47 11.60 -4.28 -2.17
CA ILE A 47 11.12 -5.08 -1.04
C ILE A 47 11.16 -6.54 -1.49
N GLU A 48 11.83 -7.39 -0.74
CA GLU A 48 11.84 -8.83 -1.00
C GLU A 48 10.43 -9.40 -0.79
N LEU A 49 9.91 -10.04 -1.83
CA LEU A 49 8.66 -10.77 -1.77
C LEU A 49 8.91 -12.06 -0.99
N LEU A 50 8.14 -12.30 0.08
CA LEU A 50 8.13 -13.62 0.72
C LEU A 50 7.58 -14.63 -0.30
N SER A 51 8.44 -15.56 -0.73
CA SER A 51 8.04 -16.71 -1.52
C SER A 51 7.87 -17.91 -0.59
N PHE A 52 6.70 -18.53 -0.66
CA PHE A 52 6.40 -19.81 0.00
C PHE A 52 6.55 -20.94 -1.03
N GLU A 53 7.72 -21.08 -1.65
CA GLU A 53 8.00 -22.30 -2.39
C GLU A 53 8.14 -23.44 -1.38
N ASN A 54 7.16 -24.34 -1.37
CA ASN A 54 7.20 -25.55 -0.57
C ASN A 54 8.11 -26.57 -1.31
N PRO A 55 9.30 -26.91 -0.81
CA PRO A 55 10.26 -27.76 -1.52
C PRO A 55 9.85 -29.25 -1.59
N GLN A 56 8.56 -29.58 -1.45
CA GLN A 56 8.06 -30.96 -1.34
C GLN A 56 7.04 -31.37 -2.43
N SER A 57 6.97 -30.66 -3.55
CA SER A 57 6.15 -31.07 -4.70
C SER A 57 6.98 -31.64 -5.87
N VAL A 58 7.94 -32.51 -5.56
CA VAL A 58 8.47 -33.45 -6.57
C VAL A 58 7.96 -34.83 -6.19
N GLN A 59 6.75 -35.18 -6.64
CA GLN A 59 6.27 -36.55 -6.56
C GLN A 59 6.98 -37.39 -7.64
N PRO A 60 7.60 -38.54 -7.31
CA PRO A 60 8.06 -39.49 -8.32
C PRO A 60 6.85 -40.04 -9.08
N GLN A 61 6.85 -39.97 -10.41
CA GLN A 61 5.89 -40.70 -11.24
C GLN A 61 6.14 -42.21 -11.08
N PRO A 62 5.13 -43.04 -10.74
CA PRO A 62 5.28 -44.49 -10.77
C PRO A 62 5.28 -44.99 -12.21
N GLU A 63 6.34 -45.70 -12.59
CA GLU A 63 6.45 -46.47 -13.83
C GLU A 63 5.29 -47.48 -13.93
N ILE A 64 4.54 -47.42 -15.03
CA ILE A 64 3.43 -48.33 -15.31
C ILE A 64 4.02 -49.68 -15.75
N ASN A 65 4.17 -50.61 -14.82
CA ASN A 65 4.56 -52.00 -15.12
C ASN A 65 3.33 -52.78 -15.64
N GLU A 66 3.18 -52.90 -16.97
CA GLU A 66 2.19 -53.76 -17.64
C GLU A 66 2.54 -55.27 -17.53
N GLN A 67 2.63 -55.83 -16.32
CA GLN A 67 2.98 -57.25 -16.14
C GLN A 67 2.04 -57.99 -15.17
N ASN A 68 0.75 -57.67 -15.17
CA ASN A 68 -0.23 -58.53 -14.49
C ASN A 68 -1.59 -58.53 -15.21
N LYS A 69 -1.65 -59.24 -16.33
CA LYS A 69 -2.92 -59.68 -16.92
C LYS A 69 -3.15 -61.13 -16.48
N PRO A 70 -4.19 -61.44 -15.69
CA PRO A 70 -4.45 -62.83 -15.30
C PRO A 70 -4.87 -63.64 -16.53
N SER A 71 -4.08 -64.64 -16.88
CA SER A 71 -4.44 -65.65 -17.88
C SER A 71 -5.44 -66.63 -17.27
N ILE A 72 -6.70 -66.54 -17.69
CA ILE A 72 -7.70 -67.59 -17.48
C ILE A 72 -7.28 -68.80 -18.34
N ASN A 73 -6.96 -69.92 -17.70
CA ASN A 73 -6.92 -71.22 -18.37
C ASN A 73 -8.30 -71.88 -18.19
N LEU A 74 -8.83 -72.38 -19.30
CA LEU A 74 -10.14 -73.03 -19.44
C LEU A 74 -10.15 -74.42 -18.80
#